data_AF-A0A7G3AMZ3-F1
#
_entry.id   AF-A0A7G3AMZ3-F1
#
_cell.length_a   1.000
_cell.length_b   1.000
_cell.length_c   1.000
_cell.angle_alpha   90.00
_cell.angle_beta   90.00
_cell.angle_gamma   90.00
#
_symmetry.space_group_name_H-M   'P 1'
#
loop_
_entity.id
_entity.type
_entity.pdbx_description
1 polymer ?
#
loop_
_entity_poly.entity_id
_entity_poly.type
_entity_poly.pdbx_seq_one_letter_code
_entity_poly.pdbx_strand_id
1 'polypeptide(L)'
;MPSGFFILLRFFLRVDGVLIKIMDTRFHLETGNKFILKEFTHREAKVSELSHLPLHLMINPSDVEKHVPIKFQTKEKLIFCK
;
A
#
# COMPACT_ATOMS: atom_id res chain seq x y z
N MET A 1 -6.14 -12.68 -13.97
CA MET A 1 -6.49 -14.11 -14.11
C MET A 1 -7.85 -14.17 -14.80
N PRO A 2 -8.18 -15.19 -15.58
CA PRO A 2 -9.49 -15.26 -16.28
C PRO A 2 -10.70 -15.15 -15.32
N SER A 3 -10.50 -15.44 -14.03
CA SER A 3 -11.50 -15.44 -12.96
C SER A 3 -11.48 -14.21 -12.04
N GLY A 4 -10.92 -13.06 -12.44
CA GLY A 4 -10.97 -11.85 -11.61
C GLY A 4 -9.82 -10.87 -11.80
N PHE A 5 -9.80 -9.82 -10.99
CA PHE A 5 -8.77 -8.77 -11.04
C PHE A 5 -8.22 -8.40 -9.67
N PHE A 6 -7.00 -7.87 -9.70
CA PHE A 6 -6.35 -7.23 -8.57
C PHE A 6 -5.83 -5.87 -9.04
N ILE A 7 -6.20 -4.82 -8.31
CA ILE A 7 -5.72 -3.45 -8.56
C ILE A 7 -4.97 -2.99 -7.32
N LEU A 8 -3.75 -2.50 -7.53
CA LEU A 8 -2.97 -1.81 -6.52
C LEU A 8 -2.87 -0.34 -6.91
N LEU A 9 -3.56 0.52 -6.17
CA LEU A 9 -3.36 1.96 -6.23
C LEU A 9 -2.36 2.35 -5.14
N ARG A 10 -1.15 2.72 -5.55
CA ARG A 10 -0.07 3.09 -4.65
C ARG A 10 0.26 4.57 -4.79
N PHE A 11 0.13 5.31 -3.70
CA PHE A 11 0.71 6.64 -3.55
C PHE A 11 2.03 6.52 -2.77
N PHE A 12 3.09 7.08 -3.34
CA PHE A 12 4.43 7.08 -2.74
C PHE A 12 4.93 8.52 -2.64
N LEU A 13 5.29 8.93 -1.42
CA LEU A 13 5.88 10.22 -1.13
C LEU A 13 7.18 10.03 -0.38
N ARG A 14 8.24 10.63 -0.90
CA ARG A 14 9.54 10.75 -0.24
C ARG A 14 9.89 12.21 -0.12
N VAL A 15 10.23 12.63 1.09
CA VAL A 15 10.85 13.91 1.34
C VAL A 15 12.25 13.63 1.87
N ASP A 16 13.27 13.99 1.07
CA ASP A 16 14.66 13.64 1.34
C ASP A 16 15.08 14.18 2.71
N GLY A 17 15.63 13.29 3.56
CA GLY A 17 16.04 13.61 4.93
C GLY A 17 14.90 13.78 5.94
N VAL A 18 13.63 13.74 5.53
CA VAL A 18 12.48 14.01 6.42
C VAL A 18 11.66 12.75 6.67
N LEU A 19 10.90 12.27 5.68
CA LEU A 19 10.00 11.14 5.84
C LEU A 19 9.73 10.39 4.53
N ILE A 20 9.25 9.16 4.70
CA ILE A 20 8.72 8.33 3.63
C ILE A 20 7.30 7.92 4.00
N LYS A 21 6.38 8.07 3.05
CA LYS A 21 4.96 7.75 3.19
C LYS A 21 4.49 6.91 2.01
N ILE A 22 3.79 5.83 2.33
CA ILE A 22 3.23 4.91 1.34
C ILE A 22 1.76 4.71 1.70
N MET A 23 0.88 4.94 0.74
CA MET A 23 -0.55 4.70 0.89
C MET A 23 -0.99 3.75 -0.22
N ASP A 24 -1.26 2.51 0.16
CA ASP A 24 -1.73 1.48 -0.76
C ASP A 24 -3.23 1.28 -0.58
N THR A 25 -3.96 1.29 -1.69
CA THR A 25 -5.34 0.80 -1.77
C THR A 25 -5.36 -0.41 -2.70
N ARG A 26 -5.70 -1.57 -2.16
CA ARG A 26 -5.78 -2.84 -2.86
C ARG A 26 -7.24 -3.18 -3.09
N PHE A 27 -7.59 -3.44 -4.35
CA PHE A 27 -8.90 -3.96 -4.71
C PHE A 27 -8.72 -5.38 -5.23
N HIS A 28 -9.52 -6.30 -4.70
CA HIS A 28 -9.55 -7.67 -5.17
C HIS A 28 -10.98 -8.07 -5.49
N LEU A 29 -11.18 -8.53 -6.73
CA LEU A 29 -12.43 -9.12 -7.20
C LEU A 29 -12.14 -10.50 -7.77
N GLU A 30 -12.98 -11.46 -7.38
CA GLU A 30 -13.03 -12.79 -7.95
C GLU A 30 -14.38 -12.99 -8.65
N THR A 31 -14.36 -13.62 -9.82
CA THR A 31 -15.54 -13.92 -10.62
C THR A 31 -16.48 -14.82 -9.83
N GLY A 32 -17.74 -14.40 -9.70
CA GLY A 32 -18.77 -15.07 -8.90
C GLY A 32 -19.10 -14.34 -7.60
N ASN A 33 -18.19 -13.52 -7.07
CA ASN A 33 -18.47 -12.69 -5.91
C ASN A 33 -19.22 -11.41 -6.29
N LYS A 34 -20.28 -11.08 -5.53
CA LYS A 34 -21.06 -9.83 -5.68
C LYS A 34 -20.46 -8.67 -4.86
N PHE A 35 -19.18 -8.72 -4.59
CA PHE A 35 -18.48 -7.72 -3.79
C PHE A 35 -17.01 -7.62 -4.19
N ILE A 36 -16.41 -6.46 -3.93
CA ILE A 36 -14.98 -6.20 -4.05
C ILE A 36 -14.40 -6.09 -2.65
N LEU A 37 -13.28 -6.75 -2.39
CA LEU A 37 -12.50 -6.50 -1.18
C LEU A 37 -11.61 -5.28 -1.42
N LYS A 38 -11.75 -4.27 -0.57
CA LYS A 38 -10.90 -3.09 -0.55
C LYS A 38 -10.09 -3.09 0.73
N GLU A 39 -8.77 -3.07 0.60
CA GLU A 39 -7.85 -2.91 1.72
C GLU A 39 -7.08 -1.60 1.53
N PHE A 40 -7.05 -0.77 2.56
CA PHE A 40 -6.24 0.43 2.59
C PHE A 40 -5.17 0.30 3.66
N THR A 41 -3.93 0.62 3.32
CA THR A 41 -2.80 0.65 4.28
C THR A 41 -2.01 1.94 4.13
N HIS A 42 -1.86 2.65 5.24
CA HIS A 42 -0.97 3.81 5.37
C HIS A 42 0.27 3.37 6.13
N ARG A 43 1.42 3.53 5.49
CA ARG A 43 2.74 3.34 6.09
C ARG A 43 3.50 4.67 6.12
N GLU A 44 4.14 4.96 7.23
CA GLU A 44 4.92 6.19 7.38
C GLU A 44 6.05 6.01 8.38
N ALA A 45 7.24 6.48 8.01
CA ALA A 45 8.43 6.54 8.86
C ALA A 45 9.24 7.80 8.58
N LYS A 46 9.95 8.27 9.60
CA LYS A 46 10.96 9.31 9.40
C LYS A 46 12.22 8.70 8.80
N VAL A 47 12.93 9.46 7.98
CA VAL A 47 14.20 8.99 7.37
C VAL A 47 15.24 8.65 8.45
N SER A 48 15.21 9.35 9.59
CA SER A 48 16.08 9.05 10.75
C SER A 48 15.88 7.63 11.30
N GLU A 49 14.65 7.11 11.29
CA GLU A 49 14.30 5.76 11.75
C GLU A 49 14.77 4.68 10.76
N LEU A 50 14.95 5.08 9.50
CA LEU A 50 15.37 4.23 8.38
C LEU A 50 16.86 4.36 8.05
N SER A 51 17.64 5.03 8.88
CA SER A 51 19.08 5.33 8.67
C SER A 51 19.97 4.09 8.51
N HIS A 52 19.52 2.93 8.99
CA HIS A 52 20.21 1.65 8.85
C HIS A 52 20.11 1.06 7.43
N LEU A 53 19.26 1.60 6.58
CA LEU A 53 19.01 1.08 5.23
C LEU A 53 19.79 1.86 4.19
N PRO A 54 20.36 1.17 3.19
CA PRO A 54 21.05 1.84 2.10
C PRO A 54 20.08 2.66 1.24
N LEU A 55 20.54 3.85 0.81
CA LEU A 55 19.74 4.84 0.09
C LEU A 55 19.04 4.30 -1.16
N HIS A 56 19.62 3.31 -1.85
CA HIS A 56 19.02 2.74 -3.06
C HIS A 56 17.68 2.04 -2.77
N LEU A 57 17.50 1.47 -1.57
CA LEU A 57 16.23 0.85 -1.16
C LEU A 57 15.13 1.88 -0.91
N MET A 58 15.49 3.15 -0.68
CA MET A 58 14.55 4.26 -0.45
C MET A 58 13.98 4.87 -1.74
N ILE A 59 14.44 4.41 -2.90
CA ILE A 59 14.01 4.90 -4.20
C ILE A 59 12.77 4.13 -4.66
N ASN A 60 12.78 2.81 -4.49
CA ASN A 60 11.72 1.93 -4.96
C ASN A 60 10.65 1.72 -3.88
N PRO A 61 9.37 2.05 -4.15
CA PRO A 61 8.30 1.87 -3.19
C PRO A 61 8.13 0.41 -2.72
N SER A 62 8.37 -0.56 -3.60
CA SER A 62 8.22 -1.99 -3.29
C SER A 62 9.31 -2.51 -2.35
N ASP A 63 10.51 -1.93 -2.41
CA ASP A 63 11.63 -2.31 -1.55
C ASP A 63 11.46 -1.69 -0.17
N VAL A 64 11.15 -0.39 -0.12
CA VAL A 64 10.98 0.36 1.12
C VAL A 64 9.72 -0.04 1.90
N GLU A 65 8.66 -0.52 1.24
CA GLU A 65 7.41 -0.95 1.92
C GLU A 65 7.64 -1.90 3.09
N LYS A 66 8.60 -2.83 2.95
CA LYS A 66 8.92 -3.84 3.97
C LYS A 66 9.50 -3.25 5.25
N HIS A 67 10.09 -2.06 5.14
CA HIS A 67 10.79 -1.40 6.24
C HIS A 67 9.98 -0.27 6.88
N VAL A 68 8.97 0.25 6.17
CA VAL A 68 8.11 1.32 6.70
C VAL A 68 6.95 0.70 7.50
N PRO A 69 6.79 1.08 8.78
CA PRO A 69 5.75 0.55 9.65
C PRO A 69 4.37 1.05 9.20
N ILE A 70 3.37 0.18 9.37
CA ILE A 70 1.97 0.50 9.13
C ILE A 70 1.46 1.37 10.28
N LYS A 71 0.92 2.55 9.98
CA LYS A 71 0.28 3.45 10.95
C LYS A 71 -1.22 3.25 11.01
N PHE A 72 -1.83 2.94 9.86
CA PHE A 72 -3.27 2.76 9.75
C PHE A 72 -3.58 1.73 8.67
N GLN A 73 -4.59 0.92 8.93
CA GLN A 73 -5.07 -0.09 7.99
C GLN A 73 -6.58 -0.26 8.13
N THR A 74 -7.28 -0.32 7.01
CA THR A 74 -8.70 -0.66 6.96
C THR A 74 -8.98 -1.71 5.90
N LYS A 75 -10.02 -2.50 6.17
CA LYS A 75 -10.50 -3.55 5.27
C LYS A 75 -12.00 -3.39 5.14
N GLU A 76 -12.46 -3.24 3.92
CA GLU A 76 -13.84 -2.94 3.57
C GLU A 76 -14.32 -3.92 2.52
N LYS A 77 -15.60 -4.29 2.62
CA LYS A 77 -16.29 -5.09 1.61
C LYS A 77 -17.23 -4.18 0.84
N LEU A 78 -16.92 -3.90 -0.42
CA LEU A 78 -17.73 -3.07 -1.29
C LEU A 78 -18.76 -3.94 -2.00
N ILE A 79 -20.03 -3.80 -1.66
CA ILE A 79 -21.12 -4.59 -2.22
C ILE A 79 -21.68 -3.85 -3.44
N PHE A 80 -21.92 -4.55 -4.54
CA PHE A 80 -22.61 -3.96 -5.68
C PHE A 80 -24.07 -3.66 -5.28
N CYS A 81 -24.49 -2.40 -5.40
CA CYS A 81 -25.91 -2.08 -5.29
C CYS A 81 -26.69 -2.79 -6.39
N LYS A 82 -27.91 -3.22 -6.05
CA LYS A 82 -28.86 -3.81 -7.01
C LYS A 82 -29.35 -2.79 -8.01
#